data_AF-A0A971RF49-F1
#
_entry.id   AF-A0A971RF49-F1
#
_cell.length_a   1.000
_cell.length_b   1.000
_cell.length_c   1.000
_cell.angle_alpha   90.00
_cell.angle_beta   90.00
_cell.angle_gamma   90.00
#
_symmetry.space_group_name_H-M   'P 1'
#
loop_
_entity.id
_entity.type
_entity.pdbx_description
1 polymer ?
#
loop_
_entity_poly.entity_id
_entity_poly.type
_entity_poly.pdbx_seq_one_letter_code
_entity_poly.pdbx_strand_id
1 'polypeptide(L)'
;MVKETIAELIERYRTHVWSIDEDYYEPEAWLALGARDRLELRRQELTAHDLDELEAIDNELIARRELVREVYPSGIPQPLSHWWWYLDEGPQVRE
;
A
#
# COMPACT_ATOMS: atom_id res chain seq x y z
N MET A 1 -12.61 12.06 17.71
CA MET A 1 -11.64 11.46 16.76
C MET A 1 -11.54 12.40 15.57
N VAL A 2 -10.37 13.01 15.36
CA VAL A 2 -10.11 13.76 14.12
C VAL A 2 -10.00 12.72 13.01
N LYS A 3 -10.83 12.82 11.96
CA LYS A 3 -10.68 11.98 10.78
C LYS A 3 -9.45 12.48 10.02
N GLU A 4 -8.48 11.59 9.82
CA GLU A 4 -7.35 11.83 8.93
C GLU A 4 -7.84 12.22 7.53
N THR A 5 -7.25 13.24 6.95
CA THR A 5 -7.53 13.72 5.59
C THR A 5 -6.97 12.78 4.53
N ILE A 6 -7.42 12.90 3.28
CA ILE A 6 -6.85 12.14 2.16
C ILE A 6 -5.36 12.45 2.00
N ALA A 7 -4.99 13.74 2.05
CA ALA A 7 -3.59 14.16 1.90
C ALA A 7 -2.68 13.57 2.99
N GLU A 8 -3.11 13.57 4.26
CA GLU A 8 -2.35 12.94 5.35
C GLU A 8 -2.22 11.42 5.14
N LEU A 9 -3.26 10.78 4.64
CA LEU A 9 -3.25 9.34 4.39
C LEU A 9 -2.34 8.95 3.21
N ILE A 10 -2.33 9.75 2.14
CA ILE A 10 -1.40 9.60 0.99
C ILE A 10 0.03 9.80 1.46
N GLU A 11 0.29 10.87 2.23
CA GLU A 11 1.64 11.16 2.73
C GLU A 11 2.14 10.07 3.67
N ARG A 12 1.26 9.51 4.52
CA ARG A 12 1.60 8.36 5.36
C ARG A 12 1.91 7.13 4.52
N TYR A 13 1.10 6.85 3.50
CA TYR A 13 1.34 5.71 2.60
C TYR A 13 2.70 5.85 1.91
N ARG A 14 2.98 7.02 1.33
CA ARG A 14 4.29 7.37 0.76
C ARG A 14 5.42 7.17 1.77
N THR A 15 5.30 7.74 2.97
CA THR A 15 6.34 7.64 4.00
C THR A 15 6.71 6.19 4.29
N HIS A 16 5.71 5.33 4.51
CA HIS A 16 5.96 3.93 4.82
C HIS A 16 6.53 3.16 3.62
N VAL A 17 5.99 3.36 2.41
CA VAL A 17 6.52 2.70 1.20
C VAL A 17 8.00 3.03 0.99
N TRP A 18 8.39 4.31 1.13
CA TRP A 18 9.78 4.70 0.96
C TRP A 18 10.71 4.27 2.10
N SER A 19 10.15 3.99 3.28
CA SER A 19 10.91 3.56 4.47
C SER A 19 11.08 2.04 4.56
N ILE A 20 10.46 1.27 3.66
CA ILE A 20 10.71 -0.16 3.53
C ILE A 20 12.11 -0.36 2.92
N ASP A 21 13.01 -0.93 3.71
CA ASP A 21 14.37 -1.32 3.35
C ASP A 21 14.75 -2.69 3.97
N GLU A 22 15.92 -3.22 3.64
CA GLU A 22 16.38 -4.53 4.11
C GLU A 22 16.54 -4.64 5.64
N ASP A 23 16.76 -3.52 6.33
CA ASP A 23 17.02 -3.47 7.77
C ASP A 23 15.72 -3.30 8.59
N TYR A 24 14.69 -2.70 8.00
CA TYR A 24 13.45 -2.31 8.69
C TYR A 24 12.18 -2.42 7.83
N TYR A 25 12.03 -3.52 7.07
CA TYR A 25 10.87 -3.70 6.20
C TYR A 25 9.57 -4.06 6.93
N GLU A 26 9.60 -4.91 7.98
CA GLU A 26 8.36 -5.53 8.45
C GLU A 26 7.30 -4.52 8.93
N PRO A 27 7.62 -3.58 9.86
CA PRO A 27 6.62 -2.65 10.36
C PRO A 27 6.15 -1.69 9.28
N GLU A 28 7.06 -1.24 8.42
CA GLU A 28 6.77 -0.29 7.36
C GLU A 28 5.89 -0.90 6.27
N ALA A 29 6.13 -2.16 5.90
CA ALA A 29 5.29 -2.88 4.96
C ALA A 29 3.86 -3.06 5.50
N TRP A 30 3.70 -3.42 6.78
CA TRP A 30 2.39 -3.50 7.42
C TRP A 30 1.64 -2.17 7.42
N LEU A 31 2.34 -1.08 7.75
CA LEU A 31 1.76 0.26 7.79
C LEU A 31 1.41 0.77 6.39
N ALA A 32 2.22 0.45 5.38
CA ALA A 32 1.95 0.76 3.98
C ALA A 32 0.69 0.04 3.47
N LEU A 33 0.59 -1.28 3.65
CA LEU A 33 -0.57 -2.07 3.23
C LEU A 33 -1.85 -1.60 3.93
N GLY A 34 -1.77 -1.34 5.24
CA GLY A 34 -2.91 -0.78 5.99
C GLY A 34 -3.31 0.62 5.56
N ALA A 35 -2.36 1.48 5.17
CA ALA A 35 -2.66 2.79 4.60
C ALA A 35 -3.33 2.66 3.22
N ARG A 36 -2.86 1.74 2.38
CA ARG A 36 -3.42 1.50 1.04
C ARG A 36 -4.87 0.98 1.10
N ASP A 37 -5.17 0.08 2.02
CA ASP A 37 -6.55 -0.38 2.29
C ASP A 37 -7.46 0.79 2.68
N ARG A 38 -7.00 1.70 3.56
CA ARG A 38 -7.78 2.88 3.96
C ARG A 38 -8.03 3.83 2.79
N LEU A 39 -7.07 3.97 1.88
CA LEU A 39 -7.23 4.77 0.65
C LEU A 39 -8.27 4.14 -0.27
N GLU A 40 -8.26 2.82 -0.41
CA GLU A 40 -9.24 2.10 -1.24
C GLU A 40 -10.66 2.28 -0.71
N LEU A 41 -10.86 2.17 0.61
CA LEU A 41 -12.17 2.42 1.24
C LEU A 41 -12.71 3.83 0.97
N ARG A 42 -11.82 4.78 0.66
CA ARG A 42 -12.14 6.18 0.39
C ARG A 42 -11.91 6.55 -1.07
N ARG A 43 -11.82 5.56 -1.97
CA ARG A 43 -11.48 5.78 -3.39
C ARG A 43 -12.41 6.78 -4.09
N GLN A 44 -13.68 6.84 -3.69
CA GLN A 44 -14.66 7.79 -4.23
C GLN A 44 -14.39 9.25 -3.82
N GLU A 45 -13.55 9.48 -2.80
CA GLU A 45 -13.14 10.82 -2.35
C GLU A 45 -11.86 11.31 -3.06
N LEU A 46 -11.17 10.43 -3.79
CA LEU A 46 -9.90 10.75 -4.45
C LEU A 46 -10.13 11.56 -5.72
N THR A 47 -9.35 12.61 -5.90
CA THR A 47 -9.28 13.37 -7.15
C THR A 47 -8.41 12.63 -8.18
N ALA A 48 -8.45 13.08 -9.44
CA ALA A 48 -7.52 12.59 -10.46
C ALA A 48 -6.05 12.78 -10.04
N HIS A 49 -5.73 13.91 -9.41
CA HIS A 49 -4.38 14.17 -8.91
C HIS A 49 -3.97 13.18 -7.82
N ASP A 50 -4.86 12.89 -6.87
CA ASP A 50 -4.59 11.90 -5.81
C ASP A 50 -4.38 10.50 -6.41
N LEU A 51 -5.14 10.13 -7.43
CA LEU A 51 -4.98 8.84 -8.12
C LEU A 51 -3.64 8.73 -8.84
N ASP A 52 -3.18 9.81 -9.48
CA ASP A 52 -1.85 9.86 -10.11
C ASP A 52 -0.74 9.71 -9.06
N GLU A 53 -0.88 10.36 -7.90
CA GLU A 53 0.06 10.20 -6.78
C GLU A 53 0.06 8.77 -6.23
N LEU A 54 -1.11 8.17 -6.06
CA LEU A 54 -1.23 6.78 -5.61
C LEU A 54 -0.60 5.80 -6.59
N GLU A 55 -0.75 6.03 -7.90
CA GLU A 55 -0.09 5.20 -8.89
C GLU A 55 1.44 5.25 -8.78
N ALA A 56 2.00 6.45 -8.54
CA ALA A 56 3.44 6.60 -8.33
C ALA A 56 3.91 5.84 -7.08
N ILE A 57 3.16 5.91 -5.97
CA ILE A 57 3.47 5.21 -4.73
C ILE A 57 3.29 3.69 -4.89
N ASP A 58 2.24 3.25 -5.58
CA ASP A 58 1.94 1.84 -5.85
C ASP A 58 3.06 1.19 -6.68
N ASN A 59 3.62 1.91 -7.66
CA ASN A 59 4.79 1.44 -8.41
C ASN A 59 6.04 1.27 -7.52
N GLU A 60 6.22 2.17 -6.55
CA GLU A 60 7.33 2.12 -5.59
C GLU A 60 7.16 0.96 -4.58
N LEU A 61 5.92 0.63 -4.21
CA LEU A 61 5.59 -0.56 -3.42
C LEU A 61 5.89 -1.85 -4.21
N ILE A 62 5.53 -1.91 -5.49
CA ILE A 62 5.84 -3.04 -6.38
C ILE A 62 7.35 -3.26 -6.51
N ALA A 63 8.14 -2.19 -6.56
CA ALA A 63 9.60 -2.28 -6.58
C ALA A 63 10.17 -2.95 -5.32
N ARG A 64 9.45 -2.92 -4.20
CA ARG A 64 9.83 -3.51 -2.90
C ARG A 64 9.13 -4.83 -2.59
N ARG A 65 8.45 -5.43 -3.57
CA ARG A 65 7.65 -6.66 -3.37
C ARG A 65 8.41 -7.79 -2.68
N GLU A 66 9.72 -7.92 -2.90
CA GLU A 66 10.53 -9.00 -2.31
C GLU A 66 10.65 -8.87 -0.78
N LEU A 67 10.57 -7.65 -0.25
CA LEU A 67 10.53 -7.38 1.18
C LEU A 67 9.09 -7.45 1.71
N VAL A 68 8.14 -6.89 0.95
CA VAL A 68 6.72 -6.89 1.33
C VAL A 68 6.13 -8.30 1.37
N ARG A 69 6.61 -9.24 0.54
CA ARG A 69 6.12 -10.63 0.57
C ARG A 69 6.42 -11.35 1.90
N GLU A 70 7.41 -10.88 2.65
CA GLU A 70 7.84 -11.54 3.89
C GLU A 70 6.94 -11.22 5.08
N VAL A 71 6.18 -10.12 5.02
CA VAL A 71 5.21 -9.75 6.06
C VAL A 71 3.86 -10.43 5.93
N TYR A 72 3.66 -11.23 4.88
CA TYR A 72 2.34 -11.79 4.59
C TYR A 72 1.83 -12.67 5.74
N PRO A 73 0.68 -12.32 6.35
CA PRO A 73 0.07 -13.17 7.34
C PRO A 73 -0.49 -14.41 6.65
N SER A 74 0.14 -15.57 6.86
CA SER A 74 -0.44 -16.84 6.42
C SER A 74 -1.83 -16.99 7.09
N GLY A 75 -2.90 -17.04 6.29
CA GLY A 75 -4.24 -17.39 6.76
C GLY A 75 -5.19 -16.24 7.08
N ILE A 76 -4.88 -14.98 6.72
CA ILE A 76 -5.89 -13.90 6.74
C ILE A 76 -6.57 -13.80 5.37
N PRO A 77 -7.91 -13.93 5.28
CA PRO A 77 -8.63 -13.72 4.03
C PRO A 77 -8.52 -12.24 3.62
N GLN A 78 -7.89 -11.98 2.47
CA GLN A 78 -7.80 -10.64 1.90
C GLN A 78 -8.82 -10.46 0.77
N PRO A 79 -9.37 -9.26 0.55
CA PRO A 79 -10.27 -9.01 -0.56
C PRO A 79 -9.54 -9.23 -1.91
N LEU A 80 -10.13 -10.03 -2.79
CA LEU A 80 -9.57 -10.30 -4.13
C LEU A 80 -9.38 -9.02 -4.98
N SER A 81 -10.11 -7.94 -4.67
CA SER A 81 -9.99 -6.65 -5.36
C SER A 81 -8.76 -5.83 -4.93
N HIS A 82 -8.04 -6.25 -3.89
CA HIS A 82 -6.92 -5.52 -3.32
C HIS A 82 -5.60 -6.19 -3.73
N TRP A 83 -5.16 -5.91 -4.96
CA TRP A 83 -3.99 -6.55 -5.57
C TRP A 83 -2.69 -6.43 -4.74
N TRP A 84 -2.57 -5.40 -3.89
CA TRP A 84 -1.39 -5.21 -3.02
C TRP A 84 -1.24 -6.31 -1.97
N TRP A 85 -2.28 -7.12 -1.73
CA TRP A 85 -2.24 -8.35 -0.94
C TRP A 85 -1.83 -9.60 -1.75
N TYR A 86 -1.36 -9.42 -2.98
CA TYR A 86 -0.89 -10.51 -3.84
C TYR A 86 0.45 -10.13 -4.50
N LEU A 87 1.20 -9.21 -3.88
CA LEU A 87 2.49 -8.73 -4.38
C LEU A 87 3.54 -9.85 -4.52
N ASP A 88 3.39 -10.93 -3.76
CA ASP A 88 4.21 -12.14 -3.84
C ASP A 88 4.03 -12.91 -5.15
N GLU A 89 2.88 -12.76 -5.82
CA GLU A 89 2.63 -13.38 -7.12
C GLU A 89 3.34 -12.62 -8.27
N GLY A 90 3.79 -11.38 -8.04
CA GLY A 90 4.54 -10.57 -9.00
C GLY A 90 3.80 -9.30 -9.47
N PRO A 91 4.44 -8.43 -10.27
CA PRO A 91 3.88 -7.13 -10.67
C PRO A 91 2.59 -7.22 -11.52
N GLN A 92 2.35 -8.36 -12.17
CA GLN A 92 1.20 -8.59 -13.05
C GLN A 92 -0.14 -8.68 -12.32
N VAL A 93 -0.17 -8.74 -10.99
CA VAL A 93 -1.42 -8.81 -10.21
C VAL A 93 -2.27 -7.54 -10.29
N ARG A 94 -1.72 -6.45 -10.84
CA ARG A 94 -2.44 -5.19 -11.03
C ARG A 94 -3.23 -5.14 -12.35
N GLU A 95 -3.00 -6.08 -13.28
CA GLU A 95 -3.57 -6.09 -14.65
C GLU A 95 -4.94 -6.77 -14.77
#